data_AF-A0A662UMG1-F1
#
_entry.id   AF-A0A662UMG1-F1
#
_cell.length_a   1.000
_cell.length_b   1.000
_cell.length_c   1.000
_cell.angle_alpha   90.00
_cell.angle_beta   90.00
_cell.angle_gamma   90.00
#
_symmetry.space_group_name_H-M   'P 1'
#
loop_
_entity.id
_entity.type
_entity.pdbx_description
1 polymer ?
#
loop_
_entity_poly.entity_id
_entity_poly.type
_entity_poly.pdbx_seq_one_letter_code
_entity_poly.pdbx_strand_id
1 'polypeptide(L)'
;MKIINVIPRQRWEIVFRDNDSWQAGIYYPEYISREEIDILEKHNVPELFYLIQGEIILVLSRDLKEIKEVPMEPGKLYIIDEWHNAYRPNGKNGVALVIERTNVKTIYTRIK
;
A
#
# COMPACT_ATOMS: atom_id res chain seq x y z
N MET A 1 -0.02 26.78 -4.09
CA MET A 1 0.10 25.86 -2.93
C MET A 1 -1.24 25.16 -2.74
N LYS A 2 -1.26 23.82 -2.74
CA LYS A 2 -2.46 23.02 -2.49
C LYS A 2 -2.28 22.31 -1.15
N ILE A 3 -3.24 22.46 -0.25
CA ILE A 3 -3.28 21.77 1.05
C ILE A 3 -4.31 20.65 0.94
N ILE A 4 -3.96 19.45 1.41
CA ILE A 4 -4.79 18.25 1.28
C ILE A 4 -5.00 17.67 2.66
N ASN A 5 -6.26 17.55 3.07
CA ASN A 5 -6.62 16.86 4.31
C ASN A 5 -6.66 15.36 4.04
N VAL A 6 -5.93 14.59 4.84
CA VAL A 6 -5.84 13.14 4.71
C VAL A 6 -7.07 12.49 5.35
N ILE A 7 -8.15 12.40 4.58
CA ILE A 7 -9.40 11.75 4.99
C ILE A 7 -9.64 10.59 4.03
N PRO A 8 -9.57 9.32 4.48
CA PRO A 8 -9.76 8.17 3.60
C PRO A 8 -11.21 8.12 3.12
N ARG A 9 -11.41 8.16 1.79
CA ARG A 9 -12.74 8.08 1.15
C ARG A 9 -12.93 6.82 0.32
N GLN A 10 -11.83 6.25 -0.15
CA GLN A 10 -11.77 5.08 -1.01
C GLN A 10 -10.42 4.39 -0.80
N ARG A 11 -10.26 3.18 -1.35
CA ARG A 11 -9.03 2.38 -1.24
C ARG A 11 -7.78 3.17 -1.66
N TRP A 12 -7.85 3.86 -2.79
CA TRP A 12 -6.72 4.58 -3.38
C TRP A 12 -7.16 5.90 -4.00
N GLU A 13 -6.58 7.02 -3.55
CA GLU A 13 -6.86 8.36 -4.08
C GLU A 13 -5.55 9.05 -4.48
N ILE A 14 -5.36 9.33 -5.77
CA ILE A 14 -4.20 10.10 -6.26
C ILE A 14 -4.40 11.58 -5.89
N VAL A 15 -3.52 12.11 -5.07
CA VAL A 15 -3.59 13.49 -4.56
C VAL A 15 -2.62 14.45 -5.25
N PHE A 16 -1.57 13.90 -5.85
CA PHE A 16 -0.57 14.60 -6.63
C PHE A 16 -0.05 13.71 -7.76
N ARG A 17 0.24 14.32 -8.92
CA ARG A 17 0.87 13.66 -10.06
C ARG A 17 1.80 14.63 -10.76
N ASP A 18 3.05 14.23 -10.98
CA ASP A 18 4.00 14.93 -11.83
C ASP A 18 4.10 14.20 -13.17
N ASN A 19 3.28 14.64 -14.13
CA ASN A 19 3.25 14.17 -15.51
C ASN A 19 3.36 12.64 -15.64
N ASP A 20 4.48 12.17 -16.18
CA ASP A 20 4.84 10.77 -16.39
C ASP A 20 6.00 10.29 -15.48
N SER A 21 6.36 11.09 -14.47
CA SER A 21 7.48 10.81 -13.56
C SER A 21 7.02 9.97 -12.37
N TRP A 22 6.21 10.57 -11.49
CA TRP A 22 5.74 9.96 -10.24
C TRP A 22 4.40 10.54 -9.78
N GLN A 23 3.72 9.81 -8.91
CA GLN A 23 2.49 10.23 -8.27
C GLN A 23 2.51 9.91 -6.78
N ALA A 24 1.73 10.67 -6.03
CA ALA A 24 1.44 10.38 -4.64
C ALA A 24 -0.08 10.22 -4.47
N GLY A 25 -0.44 9.24 -3.66
CA GLY A 25 -1.82 9.02 -3.28
C GLY A 25 -1.98 8.63 -1.82
N ILE A 26 -3.22 8.72 -1.37
CA ILE A 26 -3.66 8.29 -0.06
C ILE A 26 -4.23 6.88 -0.21
N TYR A 27 -3.63 5.95 0.51
CA TYR A 27 -4.02 4.55 0.54
C TYR A 27 -4.70 4.20 1.85
N TYR A 28 -5.83 3.52 1.73
CA TYR A 28 -6.65 3.02 2.83
C TYR A 28 -6.99 1.55 2.55
N PRO A 29 -6.28 0.58 3.16
CA PRO A 29 -6.50 -0.83 2.85
C PRO A 29 -7.96 -1.24 3.09
N GLU A 30 -8.53 -1.96 2.13
CA GLU A 30 -9.92 -2.43 2.17
C GLU A 30 -10.11 -3.59 3.16
N TYR A 31 -9.09 -4.45 3.28
CA TYR A 31 -9.10 -5.61 4.16
C TYR A 31 -8.85 -5.23 5.62
N ILE A 32 -9.42 -6.01 6.52
CA ILE A 32 -9.30 -5.81 7.98
C ILE A 32 -8.54 -6.92 8.69
N SER A 33 -8.18 -7.99 7.97
CA SER A 33 -7.32 -9.05 8.46
C SER A 33 -6.55 -9.72 7.32
N ARG A 34 -5.56 -10.54 7.68
CA ARG A 34 -4.77 -11.31 6.72
C ARG A 34 -5.62 -12.32 5.95
N GLU A 35 -6.61 -12.92 6.59
CA GLU A 35 -7.43 -13.99 6.07
C GLU A 35 -8.33 -13.54 4.90
N GLU A 36 -8.61 -12.24 4.79
CA GLU A 36 -9.39 -11.70 3.67
C GLU A 36 -8.54 -11.50 2.40
N ILE A 37 -7.21 -11.58 2.50
CA ILE A 37 -6.28 -11.37 1.39
C ILE A 37 -6.02 -12.69 0.66
N ASP A 38 -6.70 -12.83 -0.48
CA ASP A 38 -6.51 -13.93 -1.44
C ASP A 38 -5.58 -13.56 -2.61
N ILE A 39 -5.32 -12.26 -2.80
CA ILE A 39 -4.60 -11.74 -3.96
C ILE A 39 -3.40 -10.92 -3.48
N LEU A 40 -2.23 -11.19 -4.07
CA LEU A 40 -1.09 -10.28 -3.99
C LEU A 40 -0.88 -9.60 -5.34
N GLU A 41 -0.40 -8.37 -5.29
CA GLU A 41 0.02 -7.60 -6.45
C GLU A 41 1.53 -7.42 -6.48
N LYS A 42 2.10 -7.26 -7.67
CA LYS A 42 3.50 -6.90 -7.85
C LYS A 42 3.63 -5.90 -8.98
N HIS A 43 4.31 -4.81 -8.67
CA HIS A 43 4.65 -3.77 -9.63
C HIS A 43 5.96 -4.09 -10.35
N ASN A 44 6.10 -3.58 -11.57
CA ASN A 44 7.35 -3.66 -12.33
C ASN A 44 8.42 -2.66 -11.85
N VAL A 45 8.11 -1.84 -10.85
CA VAL A 45 8.98 -0.83 -10.23
C VAL A 45 8.68 -0.74 -8.73
N PRO A 46 9.61 -0.22 -7.90
CA PRO A 46 9.37 -0.08 -6.48
C PRO A 46 8.26 0.92 -6.16
N GLU A 47 7.58 0.67 -5.05
CA GLU A 47 6.57 1.53 -4.46
C GLU A 47 6.94 1.86 -3.02
N LEU A 48 6.71 3.11 -2.60
CA LEU A 48 7.04 3.58 -1.26
C LEU A 48 5.77 3.82 -0.46
N PHE A 49 5.72 3.29 0.75
CA PHE A 49 4.67 3.51 1.73
C PHE A 49 5.20 4.26 2.95
N TYR A 50 4.40 5.20 3.45
CA TYR A 50 4.61 5.91 4.71
C TYR A 50 3.32 5.97 5.51
N LEU A 51 3.33 5.47 6.74
CA LEU A 51 2.15 5.49 7.61
C LEU A 51 1.88 6.91 8.11
N ILE A 52 0.72 7.45 7.76
CA ILE A 52 0.28 8.78 8.21
C ILE A 52 -0.41 8.66 9.56
N GLN A 53 -1.34 7.71 9.71
CA GLN A 53 -2.12 7.52 10.93
C GLN A 53 -2.69 6.10 11.02
N GLY A 54 -2.97 5.66 12.24
CA GLY A 54 -3.61 4.38 12.50
C GLY A 54 -2.65 3.20 12.39
N GLU A 55 -3.16 2.05 11.95
CA GLU A 55 -2.42 0.80 11.86
C GLU A 55 -2.64 0.17 10.47
N ILE A 56 -1.53 -0.20 9.83
CA ILE A 56 -1.51 -0.98 8.58
C ILE A 56 -0.49 -2.10 8.76
N ILE A 57 -0.87 -3.31 8.37
CA ILE A 57 0.05 -4.43 8.25
C ILE A 57 0.27 -4.70 6.76
N LEU A 58 1.52 -4.66 6.32
CA LEU A 58 1.91 -5.07 4.98
C LEU A 58 2.02 -6.60 4.94
N VAL A 59 1.44 -7.22 3.93
CA VAL A 59 1.53 -8.65 3.64
C VAL A 59 2.46 -8.81 2.46
N LEU A 60 3.66 -9.35 2.68
CA LEU A 60 4.75 -9.37 1.70
C LEU A 60 5.13 -10.82 1.34
N SER A 61 5.61 -11.01 0.13
CA SER A 61 6.18 -12.28 -0.32
C SER A 61 7.17 -12.11 -1.47
N ARG A 62 8.33 -12.73 -1.38
CA ARG A 62 9.32 -12.72 -2.47
C ARG A 62 9.06 -13.81 -3.50
N ASP A 63 8.56 -14.95 -3.05
CA ASP A 63 8.52 -16.19 -3.81
C ASP A 63 7.13 -16.86 -3.88
N LEU A 64 6.10 -16.20 -3.33
CA LEU A 64 4.73 -16.70 -3.20
C LEU A 64 4.56 -17.95 -2.32
N LYS A 65 5.63 -18.37 -1.63
CA LYS A 65 5.59 -19.51 -0.69
C LYS A 65 5.61 -19.03 0.74
N GLU A 66 6.50 -18.08 1.05
CA GLU A 66 6.58 -17.48 2.37
C GLU A 66 5.83 -16.15 2.38
N ILE A 67 4.87 -16.04 3.30
CA ILE A 67 4.16 -14.79 3.56
C ILE A 67 4.73 -14.16 4.83
N LYS A 68 5.05 -12.87 4.76
CA LYS A 68 5.54 -12.08 5.89
C LYS A 68 4.55 -10.96 6.19
N GLU A 69 4.27 -10.77 7.45
CA GLU A 69 3.46 -9.65 7.92
C GLU A 69 4.36 -8.63 8.59
N VAL A 70 4.34 -7.40 8.08
CA VAL A 70 5.19 -6.30 8.55
C VAL A 70 4.30 -5.16 9.02
N PRO A 71 4.16 -4.96 10.34
CA PRO A 71 3.48 -3.79 10.87
C PRO A 71 4.18 -2.50 10.43
N MET A 72 3.42 -1.55 9.89
CA MET A 72 3.94 -0.23 9.59
C MET A 72 4.07 0.61 10.86
N GLU A 73 5.14 1.39 10.95
CA GLU A 73 5.43 2.28 12.07
C GLU A 73 5.54 3.74 11.59
N PRO A 74 4.99 4.72 12.35
CA PRO A 74 5.17 6.13 12.05
C PRO A 74 6.66 6.50 12.02
N GLY A 75 7.05 7.33 11.05
CA GLY A 75 8.45 7.76 10.90
C GLY A 75 9.35 6.76 10.14
N LYS A 76 8.83 5.60 9.72
CA LYS A 76 9.56 4.65 8.86
C LYS A 76 9.02 4.68 7.43
N LEU A 77 9.93 4.53 6.47
CA LEU A 77 9.62 4.38 5.05
C LEU A 77 9.74 2.90 4.68
N TYR A 78 8.76 2.40 3.94
CA TYR A 78 8.72 1.02 3.44
C TYR A 78 8.79 1.07 1.92
N ILE A 79 9.90 0.61 1.34
CA ILE A 79 10.08 0.54 -0.10
C ILE A 79 9.89 -0.92 -0.51
N ILE A 80 8.90 -1.19 -1.36
CA ILE A 80 8.45 -2.53 -1.72
C ILE A 80 8.73 -2.76 -3.20
N ASP A 81 9.44 -3.84 -3.52
CA ASP A 81 9.72 -4.34 -4.87
C ASP A 81 9.35 -5.84 -5.04
N GLU A 82 8.58 -6.36 -4.09
CA GLU A 82 8.13 -7.74 -4.01
C GLU A 82 6.60 -7.86 -4.08
N TRP A 83 6.05 -9.08 -4.00
CA TRP A 83 4.61 -9.27 -3.97
C TRP A 83 4.06 -8.72 -2.67
N HIS A 84 2.97 -7.96 -2.75
CA HIS A 84 2.43 -7.30 -1.59
C HIS A 84 0.92 -7.14 -1.64
N ASN A 85 0.35 -6.90 -0.47
CA ASN A 85 -0.96 -6.33 -0.20
C ASN A 85 -0.90 -5.75 1.23
N ALA A 86 -1.98 -5.17 1.74
CA ALA A 86 -2.04 -4.68 3.09
C ALA A 86 -3.45 -4.80 3.68
N TYR A 87 -3.53 -4.78 5.01
CA TYR A 87 -4.80 -4.73 5.73
C TYR A 87 -4.70 -3.81 6.95
N ARG A 88 -5.87 -3.41 7.46
CA ARG A 88 -6.01 -2.63 8.69
C ARG A 88 -6.50 -3.53 9.83
N PRO A 89 -5.64 -3.92 10.78
CA PRO A 89 -5.96 -4.99 11.72
C PRO A 89 -7.19 -4.65 12.56
N ASN A 90 -8.14 -5.59 12.65
CA ASN A 90 -9.37 -5.48 13.44
C ASN A 90 -10.24 -4.26 13.06
N GLY A 91 -10.19 -3.84 11.80
CA GLY A 91 -11.00 -2.73 11.28
C GLY A 91 -10.58 -1.35 11.79
N LYS A 92 -9.45 -1.24 12.51
CA LYS A 92 -8.89 0.03 12.97
C LYS A 92 -8.64 0.98 11.80
N ASN A 93 -8.60 2.28 12.07
CA ASN A 93 -8.17 3.23 11.05
C ASN A 93 -6.71 2.94 10.65
N GLY A 94 -6.34 3.24 9.40
CA GLY A 94 -5.00 2.99 8.87
C GLY A 94 -4.85 3.65 7.51
N VAL A 95 -4.05 4.72 7.45
CA VAL A 95 -3.87 5.50 6.23
C VAL A 95 -2.40 5.68 5.93
N ALA A 96 -2.01 5.38 4.70
CA ALA A 96 -0.65 5.58 4.22
C ALA A 96 -0.61 6.62 3.09
N LEU A 97 0.50 7.36 3.04
CA LEU A 97 0.96 8.00 1.81
C LEU A 97 1.67 6.93 1.00
N VAL A 98 1.34 6.86 -0.29
CA VAL A 98 2.05 5.98 -1.22
C VAL A 98 2.61 6.80 -2.36
N ILE A 99 3.85 6.52 -2.73
CA ILE A 99 4.57 7.16 -3.83
C ILE A 99 5.01 6.08 -4.81
N GLU A 100 4.62 6.25 -6.06
CA GLU A 100 4.92 5.32 -7.14
C GLU A 100 5.15 6.06 -8.47
N ARG A 101 5.63 5.33 -9.49
CA ARG A 101 5.69 5.86 -10.85
C ARG A 101 4.28 5.91 -11.45
N THR A 102 4.03 6.88 -12.33
CA THR A 102 2.72 7.04 -12.97
C THR A 102 2.36 5.94 -13.97
N ASN A 103 3.37 5.26 -14.53
CA ASN A 103 3.24 4.22 -15.54
C ASN A 103 3.55 2.83 -14.97
N VAL A 104 3.09 2.57 -13.74
CA VAL A 104 3.23 1.27 -13.08
C VAL A 104 2.50 0.19 -13.87
N LYS A 105 3.14 -0.97 -14.03
CA LYS A 105 2.49 -2.18 -14.52
C LYS A 105 2.36 -3.14 -13.36
N THR A 106 1.13 -3.55 -13.10
CA THR A 106 0.80 -4.45 -12.00
C THR A 106 0.41 -5.82 -12.55
N ILE A 107 1.02 -6.86 -11.98
CA ILE A 107 0.54 -8.23 -12.13
C ILE A 107 -0.07 -8.70 -10.82
N TYR A 108 -1.02 -9.62 -10.91
CA TYR A 108 -1.75 -10.15 -9.76
C TYR A 108 -1.61 -11.66 -9.71
N THR A 109 -1.58 -12.20 -8.51
CA THR A 109 -1.59 -13.65 -8.29
C THR A 109 -2.45 -14.00 -7.08
N ARG A 110 -2.93 -15.24 -7.03
CA ARG A 110 -3.67 -15.76 -5.88
C ARG A 110 -2.75 -16.52 -4.94
N ILE A 111 -2.97 -16.35 -3.64
CA ILE A 111 -2.30 -17.12 -2.59
C ILE A 111 -3.34 -18.03 -1.91
N LYS A 112 -3.35 -19.30 -2.26
CA LYS A 112 -4.16 -20.35 -1.61
C LYS A 112 -3.28 -21.51 -1.23
#